data_AF-A0A8C6SE70-F1
#
_entry.id   AF-A0A8C6SE70-F1
#
_cell.length_a   1.000
_cell.length_b   1.000
_cell.length_c   1.000
_cell.angle_alpha   90.00
_cell.angle_beta   90.00
_cell.angle_gamma   90.00
#
_symmetry.space_group_name_H-M   'P 1'
#
loop_
_entity.id
_entity.type
_entity.pdbx_description
1 polymer ?
#
loop_
_entity_poly.entity_id
_entity_poly.type
_entity_poly.pdbx_seq_one_letter_code
_entity_poly.pdbx_strand_id
1 'polypeptide(L)'
;MIVPIFTGKQDQTKRLHLDQYEAAVQYLLQHSKVGSAEVGVMGFSKGADVALSLATFARGVGAVVAINSCSANAHLPLFYKQQQILPGLPADMSKRIALPSGLYMVKNALTISTSAEHRDTVVPIEKASAQFLFAASEDDQHWDSVAYMEQMVERMKHHERNNFEVISYPGAGHFLEPPFSPFEASGFHGVLKMPLLWGGEPAAHARAEEQLWKKMQEFFRKHLKCEANRANANL
;
A
#
# COMPACT_ATOMS: atom_id res chain seq x y z
N MET A 1 14.60 -9.49 8.15
CA MET A 1 13.59 -10.56 8.11
C MET A 1 12.35 -9.96 7.47
N ILE A 2 11.82 -10.57 6.41
CA ILE A 2 10.54 -10.16 5.80
C ILE A 2 9.52 -11.16 6.33
N VAL A 3 8.51 -10.69 7.06
CA VAL A 3 7.40 -11.52 7.54
C VAL A 3 6.17 -11.17 6.70
N PRO A 4 5.68 -12.08 5.85
CA PRO A 4 4.44 -11.85 5.13
C PRO A 4 3.27 -11.87 6.11
N ILE A 5 2.52 -10.77 6.20
CA ILE A 5 1.28 -10.74 6.99
C ILE A 5 0.14 -11.17 6.07
N PHE A 6 -0.09 -12.48 6.02
CA PHE A 6 -1.31 -13.02 5.40
C PHE A 6 -2.50 -12.71 6.29
N THR A 7 -3.61 -12.27 5.69
CA THR A 7 -4.94 -12.26 6.31
C THR A 7 -5.39 -13.71 6.50
N GLY A 8 -4.86 -14.37 7.53
CA GLY A 8 -5.21 -15.74 7.88
C GLY A 8 -6.69 -15.84 8.24
N LYS A 9 -7.44 -16.62 7.43
CA LYS A 9 -8.90 -16.76 7.40
C LYS A 9 -9.60 -15.42 7.09
N GLN A 10 -10.30 -15.37 5.95
CA GLN A 10 -11.33 -14.35 5.75
C GLN A 10 -12.23 -14.37 6.97
N ASP A 11 -12.12 -13.36 7.81
CA ASP A 11 -13.07 -13.13 8.86
C ASP A 11 -14.44 -12.94 8.18
N GLN A 12 -15.41 -13.76 8.55
CA GLN A 12 -16.78 -13.71 8.02
C GLN A 12 -17.45 -12.35 8.31
N THR A 13 -16.84 -11.52 9.16
CA THR A 13 -17.33 -10.22 9.58
C THR A 13 -17.26 -9.12 8.52
N LYS A 14 -16.59 -9.33 7.36
CA LYS A 14 -16.35 -8.29 6.33
C LYS A 14 -15.70 -7.03 6.90
N ARG A 15 -14.78 -7.17 7.86
CA ARG A 15 -14.04 -6.08 8.51
C ARG A 15 -12.55 -6.37 8.47
N LEU A 16 -11.75 -5.31 8.45
CA LEU A 16 -10.30 -5.42 8.60
C LEU A 16 -9.90 -4.87 9.96
N HIS A 17 -9.01 -5.57 10.67
CA HIS A 17 -8.52 -5.15 11.98
C HIS A 17 -7.04 -4.80 11.90
N LEU A 18 -6.68 -3.58 12.31
CA LEU A 18 -5.30 -3.12 12.37
C LEU A 18 -4.51 -3.80 13.49
N ASP A 19 -5.20 -4.30 14.51
CA ASP A 19 -4.63 -4.93 15.71
C ASP A 19 -3.69 -6.11 15.38
N GLN A 20 -4.04 -6.93 14.38
CA GLN A 20 -3.19 -8.06 13.96
C GLN A 20 -1.89 -7.60 13.32
N TYR A 21 -1.91 -6.47 12.60
CA TYR A 21 -0.74 -5.91 11.96
C TYR A 21 0.15 -5.20 12.99
N GLU A 22 -0.45 -4.48 13.96
CA GLU A 22 0.29 -3.95 15.10
C GLU A 22 0.95 -5.07 15.90
N ALA A 23 0.26 -6.18 16.15
CA ALA A 23 0.85 -7.34 16.84
C ALA A 23 2.06 -7.91 16.08
N ALA A 24 2.01 -7.98 14.75
CA ALA A 24 3.14 -8.39 13.93
C ALA A 24 4.32 -7.40 14.00
N VAL A 25 4.05 -6.10 14.03
CA VAL A 25 5.06 -5.05 14.27
C VAL A 25 5.73 -5.26 15.63
N GLN A 26 4.94 -5.43 16.69
CA GLN A 26 5.47 -5.64 18.04
C GLN A 26 6.28 -6.93 18.15
N TYR A 27 5.83 -8.01 17.51
CA TYR A 27 6.56 -9.26 17.44
C TYR A 27 7.95 -9.08 16.79
N LEU A 28 8.02 -8.37 15.67
CA LEU A 28 9.28 -8.06 15.00
C LEU A 28 10.20 -7.22 15.88
N LEU A 29 9.67 -6.18 16.54
CA LEU A 29 10.46 -5.29 17.41
C LEU A 29 11.01 -5.99 18.65
N GLN A 30 10.35 -7.05 19.13
CA GLN A 30 10.81 -7.87 20.25
C GLN A 30 11.84 -8.93 19.84
N HIS A 31 12.01 -9.19 18.55
CA HIS A 31 12.91 -10.23 18.06
C HIS A 31 14.38 -9.77 18.16
N SER A 32 15.23 -10.54 18.86
CA SER A 32 16.63 -10.19 19.16
C SER A 32 17.52 -9.88 17.94
N LYS A 33 17.18 -10.42 16.77
CA LYS A 33 17.88 -10.14 15.50
C LYS A 33 17.40 -8.89 14.75
N VAL A 34 16.41 -8.17 15.27
CA VAL A 34 15.94 -6.89 14.70
C VAL A 34 16.68 -5.76 15.40
N GLY A 35 17.57 -5.08 14.67
CA GLY A 35 18.45 -4.05 15.22
C GLY A 35 17.89 -2.62 15.20
N SER A 36 16.75 -2.39 14.54
CA SER A 36 16.12 -1.07 14.44
C SER A 36 15.09 -0.87 15.56
N ALA A 37 14.91 0.37 16.00
CA ALA A 37 13.85 0.74 16.96
C ALA A 37 12.44 0.71 16.33
N GLU A 38 12.37 0.75 15.01
CA GLU A 38 11.14 0.73 14.21
C GLU A 38 11.25 -0.27 13.05
N VAL A 39 10.11 -0.73 12.52
CA VAL A 39 10.04 -1.62 11.36
C VAL A 39 9.73 -0.86 10.07
N GLY A 40 10.22 -1.42 8.97
CA GLY A 40 9.76 -1.06 7.63
C GLY A 40 8.55 -1.89 7.24
N VAL A 41 7.57 -1.25 6.61
CA VAL A 41 6.40 -1.92 6.05
C VAL A 41 6.35 -1.67 4.55
N MET A 42 6.09 -2.72 3.79
CA MET A 42 5.90 -2.64 2.35
C MET A 42 4.50 -3.17 2.06
N GLY A 43 3.72 -2.38 1.35
CA GLY A 43 2.36 -2.73 0.98
C GLY A 43 2.13 -2.52 -0.51
N PHE A 44 1.31 -3.39 -1.08
CA PHE A 44 0.92 -3.38 -2.48
C PHE A 44 -0.61 -3.37 -2.60
N SER A 45 -1.16 -2.57 -3.51
CA SER A 45 -2.62 -2.49 -3.76
C SER A 45 -3.39 -2.22 -2.45
N LYS A 46 -4.39 -3.03 -2.10
CA LYS A 46 -5.07 -2.96 -0.80
C LYS A 46 -4.10 -3.02 0.39
N GLY A 47 -3.04 -3.83 0.32
CA GLY A 47 -2.04 -3.91 1.39
C GLY A 47 -1.29 -2.60 1.62
N ALA A 48 -1.21 -1.74 0.61
CA ALA A 48 -0.58 -0.43 0.72
C ALA A 48 -1.43 0.55 1.54
N ASP A 49 -2.75 0.61 1.35
CA ASP A 49 -3.62 1.48 2.17
C ASP A 49 -3.65 1.04 3.65
N VAL A 50 -3.50 -0.27 3.89
CA VAL A 50 -3.36 -0.84 5.24
C VAL A 50 -2.02 -0.47 5.84
N ALA A 51 -0.93 -0.51 5.07
CA ALA A 51 0.40 -0.08 5.53
C ALA A 51 0.43 1.41 5.88
N LEU A 52 -0.21 2.26 5.06
CA LEU A 52 -0.40 3.68 5.37
C LEU A 52 -1.18 3.86 6.68
N SER A 53 -2.29 3.15 6.83
CA SER A 53 -3.11 3.19 8.05
C SER A 53 -2.31 2.70 9.27
N LEU A 54 -1.51 1.65 9.12
CA LEU A 54 -0.67 1.12 10.19
C LEU A 54 0.34 2.17 10.68
N ALA A 55 1.01 2.87 9.76
CA ALA A 55 1.93 3.94 10.11
C ALA A 55 1.25 5.18 10.72
N THR A 56 -0.02 5.41 10.39
CA THR A 56 -0.80 6.53 10.92
C THR A 56 -1.36 6.27 12.32
N PHE A 57 -1.85 5.06 12.59
CA PHE A 57 -2.61 4.78 13.82
C PHE A 57 -1.87 3.93 14.85
N ALA A 58 -0.88 3.12 14.44
CA ALA A 58 -0.09 2.28 15.33
C ALA A 58 1.33 2.83 15.53
N ARG A 59 2.04 2.29 16.53
CA ARG A 59 3.42 2.67 16.83
C ARG A 59 4.43 1.67 16.28
N GLY A 60 5.66 2.14 16.07
CA GLY A 60 6.80 1.29 15.74
C GLY A 60 7.01 1.08 14.23
N VAL A 61 6.28 1.79 13.38
CA VAL A 61 6.52 1.82 11.92
C VAL A 61 7.31 3.09 11.57
N GLY A 62 8.53 2.90 11.09
CA GLY A 62 9.45 4.01 10.79
C GLY A 62 9.54 4.36 9.30
N ALA A 63 9.21 3.40 8.43
CA ALA A 63 9.25 3.58 6.98
C ALA A 63 8.18 2.74 6.28
N VAL A 64 7.52 3.32 5.27
CA VAL A 64 6.50 2.65 4.46
C VAL A 64 6.83 2.80 2.98
N VAL A 65 6.83 1.69 2.26
CA VAL A 65 6.74 1.68 0.79
C VAL A 65 5.30 1.31 0.41
N ALA A 66 4.61 2.21 -0.28
CA ALA A 66 3.24 2.02 -0.74
C ALA A 66 3.23 1.94 -2.27
N ILE A 67 2.98 0.73 -2.79
CA ILE A 67 3.00 0.43 -4.23
C ILE A 67 1.57 0.35 -4.74
N ASN A 68 1.25 1.14 -5.76
CA ASN A 68 -0.06 1.20 -6.40
C ASN A 68 -1.17 1.30 -5.35
N SER A 69 -1.03 2.22 -4.39
CA SER A 69 -1.92 2.38 -3.24
C SER A 69 -3.15 3.23 -3.56
N CYS A 70 -4.26 2.96 -2.86
CA CYS A 70 -5.31 3.95 -2.68
C CYS A 70 -4.90 4.97 -1.61
N SER A 71 -5.30 6.23 -1.79
CA SER A 71 -5.15 7.28 -0.78
C SER A 71 -6.20 7.17 0.35
N ALA A 72 -7.20 6.30 0.17
CA ALA A 72 -8.25 5.99 1.12
C ALA A 72 -8.29 4.50 1.46
N ASN A 73 -9.03 4.15 2.52
CA ASN A 73 -9.26 2.77 2.92
C ASN A 73 -10.25 2.10 1.95
N ALA A 74 -9.75 1.30 1.01
CA ALA A 74 -10.57 0.66 -0.02
C ALA A 74 -11.44 -0.49 0.52
N HIS A 75 -12.68 -0.57 0.06
CA HIS A 75 -13.64 -1.68 0.19
C HIS A 75 -14.16 -2.01 1.60
N LEU A 76 -13.28 -2.43 2.52
CA LEU A 76 -13.69 -2.96 3.82
C LEU A 76 -13.46 -1.90 4.91
N PRO A 77 -14.39 -1.71 5.86
CA PRO A 77 -14.15 -0.82 6.99
C PRO A 77 -12.98 -1.33 7.83
N LEU A 78 -12.12 -0.39 8.24
CA LEU A 78 -10.93 -0.64 9.03
C LEU A 78 -11.20 -0.31 10.50
N PHE A 79 -10.88 -1.26 11.37
CA PHE A 79 -11.03 -1.18 12.81
C PHE A 79 -9.67 -1.19 13.50
N TYR A 80 -9.57 -0.51 14.63
CA TYR A 80 -8.44 -0.58 15.53
C TYR A 80 -8.93 -0.49 16.98
N LYS A 81 -8.51 -1.42 17.85
CA LYS A 81 -8.97 -1.48 19.26
C LYS A 81 -10.50 -1.47 19.38
N GLN A 82 -11.15 -2.31 18.56
CA GLN A 82 -12.61 -2.46 18.45
C GLN A 82 -13.39 -1.23 17.94
N GLN A 83 -12.72 -0.12 17.62
CA GLN A 83 -13.35 1.07 17.07
C GLN A 83 -13.15 1.12 15.56
N GLN A 84 -14.18 1.50 14.81
CA GLN A 84 -14.00 1.80 13.39
C GLN A 84 -13.20 3.10 13.27
N ILE A 85 -12.05 3.04 12.59
CA ILE A 85 -11.18 4.19 12.38
C ILE A 85 -11.34 4.79 10.99
N LEU A 86 -11.63 3.96 9.98
CA LEU A 86 -11.92 4.39 8.61
C LEU A 86 -13.07 3.55 8.04
N PRO A 87 -14.12 4.15 7.47
CA PRO A 87 -15.08 3.43 6.64
C PRO A 87 -14.39 2.88 5.38
N GLY A 88 -14.99 1.87 4.76
CA GLY A 88 -14.54 1.35 3.47
C GLY A 88 -15.05 2.24 2.34
N LEU A 89 -14.15 2.67 1.46
CA LEU A 89 -14.51 3.33 0.20
C LEU A 89 -15.26 2.33 -0.70
N PRO A 90 -16.54 2.58 -1.02
CA PRO A 90 -17.30 1.68 -1.88
C PRO A 90 -16.81 1.76 -3.33
N ALA A 91 -16.87 0.62 -4.03
CA ALA A 91 -16.62 0.57 -5.46
C ALA A 91 -17.95 0.70 -6.22
N ASP A 92 -18.01 1.64 -7.17
CA ASP A 92 -19.11 1.75 -8.12
C ASP A 92 -18.83 0.86 -9.35
N MET A 93 -19.28 -0.38 -9.26
CA MET A 93 -19.09 -1.35 -10.33
C MET A 93 -19.86 -1.01 -11.61
N SER A 94 -20.77 -0.02 -11.60
CA SER A 94 -21.41 0.44 -12.84
C SER A 94 -20.42 1.16 -13.78
N LYS A 95 -19.31 1.67 -13.22
CA LYS A 95 -18.23 2.34 -13.96
C LYS A 95 -17.18 1.39 -14.54
N ARG A 96 -17.37 0.07 -14.40
CA ARG A 96 -16.49 -0.92 -15.05
C ARG A 96 -16.67 -0.86 -16.57
N ILE A 97 -15.59 -1.09 -17.30
CA ILE A 97 -15.62 -1.12 -18.76
C ILE A 97 -15.37 -2.56 -19.21
N ALA A 98 -16.29 -3.10 -20.00
CA ALA A 98 -16.13 -4.40 -20.64
C ALA A 98 -15.29 -4.24 -21.92
N LEU A 99 -14.29 -5.10 -22.09
CA LEU A 99 -13.42 -5.09 -23.25
C LEU A 99 -13.83 -6.19 -24.25
N PRO A 100 -13.58 -6.03 -25.55
CA PRO A 100 -13.87 -7.06 -26.56
C PRO A 100 -13.21 -8.43 -26.28
N SER A 101 -12.11 -8.44 -25.52
CA SER A 101 -11.42 -9.65 -25.07
C SER A 101 -12.18 -10.46 -24.01
N GLY A 102 -13.29 -9.93 -23.47
CA GLY A 102 -14.02 -10.52 -22.34
C GLY A 102 -13.45 -10.15 -20.96
N LEU A 103 -12.38 -9.34 -20.92
CA LEU A 103 -11.82 -8.76 -19.70
C LEU A 103 -12.62 -7.53 -19.25
N TYR A 104 -12.50 -7.17 -17.97
CA TYR A 104 -13.00 -5.91 -17.44
C TYR A 104 -11.87 -5.00 -16.98
N MET A 105 -12.05 -3.70 -17.23
CA MET A 105 -11.25 -2.63 -16.64
C MET A 105 -12.06 -1.98 -15.54
N VAL A 106 -11.49 -1.88 -14.33
CA VAL A 106 -12.18 -1.36 -13.14
C VAL A 106 -11.52 -0.10 -12.59
N LYS A 107 -10.60 0.50 -13.34
CA LYS A 107 -9.88 1.74 -13.00
C LYS A 107 -10.76 2.85 -12.42
N ASN A 108 -11.96 3.00 -12.97
CA ASN A 108 -12.91 4.06 -12.62
C ASN A 108 -13.92 3.67 -11.52
N ALA A 109 -13.82 2.46 -10.97
CA ALA A 109 -14.80 1.95 -10.00
C ALA A 109 -14.57 2.51 -8.58
N LEU A 110 -13.32 2.76 -8.18
CA LEU A 110 -12.99 3.42 -6.91
C LEU A 110 -12.51 4.84 -7.21
N THR A 111 -13.41 5.81 -7.26
CA THR A 111 -13.04 7.22 -7.44
C THR A 111 -13.25 7.98 -6.14
N ILE A 112 -12.20 8.58 -5.61
CA ILE A 112 -12.31 9.54 -4.51
C ILE A 112 -12.64 10.89 -5.16
N SER A 113 -13.92 11.26 -5.07
CA SER A 113 -14.38 12.56 -5.56
C SER A 113 -13.79 13.68 -4.71
N THR A 114 -13.57 14.85 -5.31
CA THR A 114 -13.20 16.07 -4.59
C THR A 114 -14.36 16.64 -3.75
N SER A 115 -15.58 16.12 -3.93
CA SER A 115 -16.75 16.42 -3.10
C SER A 115 -16.51 16.01 -1.63
N ALA A 116 -17.38 16.46 -0.72
CA ALA A 116 -17.29 16.08 0.69
C ALA A 116 -17.53 14.58 0.94
N GLU A 117 -18.08 13.89 -0.06
CA GLU A 117 -18.44 12.48 -0.01
C GLU A 117 -17.19 11.59 0.08
N HIS A 118 -17.21 10.63 1.01
CA HIS A 118 -16.12 9.68 1.29
C HIS A 118 -14.80 10.29 1.79
N ARG A 119 -14.76 11.58 2.16
CA ARG A 119 -13.55 12.19 2.77
C ARG A 119 -13.13 11.51 4.07
N ASP A 120 -14.09 10.91 4.79
CA ASP A 120 -13.88 10.12 6.00
C ASP A 120 -13.16 8.78 5.75
N THR A 121 -13.12 8.29 4.51
CA THR A 121 -12.37 7.09 4.11
C THR A 121 -10.88 7.36 3.87
N VAL A 122 -10.50 8.63 3.67
CA VAL A 122 -9.12 9.03 3.34
C VAL A 122 -8.18 8.76 4.52
N VAL A 123 -7.05 8.11 4.25
CA VAL A 123 -6.06 7.83 5.30
C VAL A 123 -5.35 9.14 5.67
N PRO A 124 -5.36 9.57 6.95
CA PRO A 124 -4.74 10.83 7.36
C PRO A 124 -3.22 10.65 7.54
N ILE A 125 -2.53 10.39 6.44
CA ILE A 125 -1.09 10.09 6.39
C ILE A 125 -0.22 11.25 6.89
N GLU A 126 -0.74 12.49 6.89
CA GLU A 126 -0.05 13.66 7.44
C GLU A 126 0.23 13.55 8.95
N LYS A 127 -0.52 12.70 9.65
CA LYS A 127 -0.36 12.45 11.09
C LYS A 127 0.77 11.47 11.41
N ALA A 128 1.25 10.73 10.41
CA ALA A 128 2.29 9.75 10.59
C ALA A 128 3.69 10.40 10.66
N SER A 129 4.54 9.89 11.55
CA SER A 129 5.96 10.24 11.62
C SER A 129 6.83 9.40 10.69
N ALA A 130 6.30 8.30 10.15
CA ALA A 130 7.01 7.38 9.27
C ALA A 130 7.50 8.06 7.98
N GLN A 131 8.58 7.55 7.40
CA GLN A 131 9.05 7.95 6.08
C GLN A 131 8.24 7.22 5.01
N PHE A 132 7.89 7.89 3.92
CA PHE A 132 7.08 7.27 2.86
C PHE A 132 7.82 7.20 1.51
N LEU A 133 7.64 6.11 0.80
CA LEU A 133 7.92 6.00 -0.64
C LEU A 133 6.62 5.61 -1.34
N PHE A 134 6.07 6.52 -2.13
CA PHE A 134 4.91 6.25 -2.98
C PHE A 134 5.38 5.83 -4.36
N ALA A 135 5.00 4.62 -4.77
CA ALA A 135 5.27 4.10 -6.11
C ALA A 135 3.96 3.89 -6.85
N ALA A 136 3.82 4.48 -8.04
CA ALA A 136 2.62 4.38 -8.87
C ALA A 136 2.95 3.85 -10.26
N SER A 137 2.03 3.09 -10.83
CA SER A 137 2.12 2.55 -12.18
C SER A 137 1.15 3.31 -13.07
N GLU A 138 1.65 3.89 -14.16
CA GLU A 138 0.86 4.81 -14.99
C GLU A 138 -0.16 4.08 -15.86
N ASP A 139 0.09 2.81 -16.18
CA ASP A 139 -0.82 1.93 -16.92
C ASP A 139 -1.56 0.96 -15.98
N ASP A 140 -1.76 1.33 -14.71
CA ASP A 140 -2.63 0.57 -13.81
C ASP A 140 -4.08 0.62 -14.29
N GLN A 141 -4.64 -0.56 -14.61
CA GLN A 141 -6.01 -0.74 -15.09
C GLN A 141 -6.99 -1.23 -14.01
N HIS A 142 -6.48 -1.50 -12.80
CA HIS A 142 -7.28 -1.87 -11.65
C HIS A 142 -7.86 -0.63 -10.94
N TRP A 143 -7.02 0.37 -10.68
CA TRP A 143 -7.42 1.67 -10.13
C TRP A 143 -6.43 2.77 -10.51
N ASP A 144 -6.80 4.02 -10.27
CA ASP A 144 -5.95 5.16 -10.64
C ASP A 144 -4.85 5.43 -9.60
N SER A 145 -3.83 4.57 -9.60
CA SER A 145 -2.67 4.66 -8.71
C SER A 145 -1.94 6.01 -8.79
N VAL A 146 -1.90 6.63 -9.97
CA VAL A 146 -1.26 7.95 -10.15
C VAL A 146 -2.11 9.03 -9.49
N ALA A 147 -3.42 9.07 -9.73
CA ALA A 147 -4.30 10.04 -9.10
C ALA A 147 -4.29 9.91 -7.57
N TYR A 148 -4.26 8.69 -7.02
CA TYR A 148 -4.14 8.49 -5.58
C TYR A 148 -2.79 8.95 -5.03
N MET A 149 -1.70 8.68 -5.75
CA MET A 149 -0.38 9.19 -5.37
C MET A 149 -0.37 10.72 -5.34
N GLU A 150 -0.93 11.37 -6.35
CA GLU A 150 -1.04 12.84 -6.41
C GLU A 150 -1.85 13.39 -5.24
N GLN A 151 -2.98 12.75 -4.88
CA GLN A 151 -3.78 13.13 -3.70
C GLN A 151 -2.98 13.00 -2.39
N MET A 152 -2.20 11.93 -2.24
CA MET A 152 -1.32 11.76 -1.08
C MET A 152 -0.24 12.84 -1.03
N VAL A 153 0.38 13.17 -2.18
CA VAL A 153 1.38 14.24 -2.28
C VAL A 153 0.79 15.60 -1.95
N GLU A 154 -0.37 15.93 -2.50
CA GLU A 154 -1.07 17.19 -2.23
C GLU A 154 -1.38 17.30 -0.73
N ARG A 155 -1.92 16.24 -0.12
CA ARG A 155 -2.19 16.17 1.31
C ARG A 155 -0.95 16.40 2.17
N MET A 156 0.16 15.73 1.84
CA MET A 156 1.42 15.87 2.58
C MET A 156 1.97 17.29 2.46
N LYS A 157 1.98 17.86 1.24
CA LYS A 157 2.41 19.25 1.01
C LYS A 157 1.53 20.27 1.73
N HIS A 158 0.21 20.08 1.71
CA HIS A 158 -0.74 20.96 2.39
C HIS A 158 -0.52 21.03 3.91
N HIS A 159 -0.03 19.96 4.51
CA HIS A 159 0.31 19.89 5.93
C HIS A 159 1.82 20.07 6.20
N GLU A 160 2.55 20.64 5.24
CA GLU A 160 3.99 20.97 5.35
C GLU A 160 4.87 19.76 5.71
N ARG A 161 4.43 18.56 5.31
CA ARG A 161 5.17 17.32 5.49
C ARG A 161 6.16 17.13 4.35
N ASN A 162 7.37 16.68 4.68
CA ASN A 162 8.45 16.44 3.72
C ASN A 162 9.08 15.04 3.85
N ASN A 163 8.49 14.18 4.70
CA ASN A 163 8.91 12.80 4.96
C ASN A 163 8.40 11.82 3.89
N PHE A 164 8.48 12.18 2.61
CA PHE A 164 8.05 11.31 1.51
C PHE A 164 8.90 11.46 0.24
N GLU A 165 9.00 10.37 -0.51
CA GLU A 165 9.54 10.29 -1.87
C GLU A 165 8.48 9.71 -2.81
N VAL A 166 8.52 10.08 -4.09
CA VAL A 166 7.58 9.60 -5.10
C VAL A 166 8.29 9.05 -6.32
N ILE A 167 7.70 8.04 -6.94
CA ILE A 167 8.14 7.49 -8.22
C ILE A 167 6.93 6.99 -9.01
N SER A 168 6.86 7.32 -10.30
CA SER A 168 5.90 6.75 -11.24
C SER A 168 6.62 5.98 -12.33
N TYR A 169 5.97 4.94 -12.85
CA TYR A 169 6.51 4.09 -13.90
C TYR A 169 5.59 4.07 -15.13
N PRO A 170 5.98 4.79 -16.21
CA PRO A 170 5.28 4.73 -17.49
C PRO A 170 5.23 3.30 -18.03
N GLY A 171 4.05 2.87 -18.47
CA GLY A 171 3.86 1.53 -19.06
C GLY A 171 3.97 0.37 -18.06
N ALA A 172 4.03 0.63 -16.75
CA ALA A 172 3.84 -0.42 -15.75
C ALA A 172 2.35 -0.61 -15.45
N GLY A 173 1.91 -1.86 -15.29
CA GLY A 173 0.58 -2.22 -14.81
C GLY A 173 0.49 -2.40 -13.29
N HIS A 174 -0.64 -2.94 -12.85
CA HIS A 174 -0.96 -3.06 -11.43
C HIS A 174 0.04 -3.91 -10.65
N PHE A 175 0.51 -5.06 -11.13
CA PHE A 175 1.33 -5.99 -10.32
C PHE A 175 2.83 -5.75 -10.42
N LEU A 176 3.37 -4.74 -9.72
CA LEU A 176 4.83 -4.58 -9.60
C LEU A 176 5.42 -5.58 -8.59
N GLU A 177 5.86 -6.72 -9.09
CA GLU A 177 6.36 -7.84 -8.30
C GLU A 177 7.91 -7.77 -8.13
N PRO A 178 8.52 -8.69 -7.36
CA PRO A 178 9.98 -8.80 -7.34
C PRO A 178 10.55 -9.04 -8.75
N PRO A 179 11.76 -8.56 -9.05
CA PRO A 179 12.32 -8.62 -10.40
C PRO A 179 12.35 -10.04 -10.98
N PHE A 180 12.11 -10.13 -12.29
CA PHE A 180 12.03 -11.37 -13.06
C PHE A 180 10.82 -12.26 -12.74
N SER A 181 9.82 -11.72 -12.06
CA SER A 181 8.52 -12.38 -11.93
C SER A 181 7.83 -12.47 -13.31
N PRO A 182 7.01 -13.50 -13.56
CA PRO A 182 6.25 -13.59 -14.80
C PRO A 182 5.31 -12.39 -14.95
N PHE A 183 5.39 -11.70 -16.09
CA PHE A 183 4.49 -10.60 -16.41
C PHE A 183 3.05 -11.09 -16.60
N GLU A 184 2.10 -10.47 -15.89
CA GLU A 184 0.66 -10.77 -15.97
C GLU A 184 -0.14 -9.52 -16.37
N ALA A 185 -0.51 -9.41 -17.65
CA ALA A 185 -1.32 -8.29 -18.13
C ALA A 185 -2.79 -8.36 -17.67
N SER A 186 -3.29 -9.56 -17.36
CA SER A 186 -4.67 -9.80 -16.96
C SER A 186 -4.83 -11.15 -16.25
N GLY A 187 -5.88 -11.28 -15.44
CA GLY A 187 -6.14 -12.48 -14.67
C GLY A 187 -7.48 -12.45 -13.93
N PHE A 188 -7.83 -13.56 -13.28
CA PHE A 188 -9.09 -13.66 -12.54
C PHE A 188 -8.96 -13.05 -11.14
N HIS A 189 -9.73 -12.00 -10.86
CA HIS A 189 -9.72 -11.38 -9.55
C HIS A 189 -10.56 -12.16 -8.54
N GLY A 190 -9.89 -12.82 -7.60
CA GLY A 190 -10.53 -13.74 -6.64
C GLY A 190 -11.61 -13.11 -5.75
N VAL A 191 -11.56 -11.80 -5.49
CA VAL A 191 -12.56 -11.08 -4.66
C VAL A 191 -13.73 -10.57 -5.52
N LEU A 192 -13.45 -9.95 -6.66
CA LEU A 192 -14.49 -9.43 -7.56
C LEU A 192 -15.15 -10.51 -8.43
N LYS A 193 -14.57 -11.72 -8.44
CA LYS A 193 -15.06 -12.90 -9.19
C LYS A 193 -15.22 -12.62 -10.68
N MET A 194 -14.28 -11.88 -11.27
CA MET A 194 -14.28 -11.54 -12.70
C MET A 194 -12.86 -11.43 -13.26
N PRO A 195 -12.67 -11.68 -14.57
CA PRO A 195 -11.40 -11.47 -15.24
C PRO A 195 -11.12 -9.97 -15.42
N LEU A 196 -9.98 -9.51 -14.91
CA LEU A 196 -9.59 -8.11 -14.95
C LEU A 196 -8.35 -7.89 -15.82
N LEU A 197 -8.29 -6.72 -16.43
CA LEU A 197 -7.07 -6.17 -17.00
C LEU A 197 -6.25 -5.51 -15.86
N TRP A 198 -4.98 -5.88 -15.74
CA TRP A 198 -4.03 -5.28 -14.79
C TRP A 198 -3.21 -4.16 -15.43
N GLY A 199 -3.05 -4.23 -16.75
CA GLY A 199 -2.25 -3.30 -17.55
C GLY A 199 -0.78 -3.64 -17.58
N GLY A 200 0.00 -2.75 -18.17
CA GLY A 200 1.43 -2.85 -18.33
C GLY A 200 1.88 -3.30 -19.72
N GLU A 201 3.05 -2.83 -20.12
CA GLU A 201 3.80 -3.25 -21.29
C GLU A 201 4.98 -4.12 -20.83
N PRO A 202 5.17 -5.35 -21.33
CA PRO A 202 6.10 -6.32 -20.74
C PRO A 202 7.50 -5.78 -20.43
N ALA A 203 8.11 -5.07 -21.40
CA ALA A 203 9.46 -4.55 -21.27
C ALA A 203 9.54 -3.34 -20.32
N ALA A 204 8.53 -2.48 -20.31
CA ALA A 204 8.47 -1.34 -19.39
C ALA A 204 8.21 -1.80 -17.96
N HIS A 205 7.30 -2.76 -17.80
CA HIS A 205 6.94 -3.36 -16.53
C HIS A 205 8.11 -4.06 -15.86
N ALA A 206 8.82 -4.95 -16.57
CA ALA A 206 10.00 -5.62 -16.02
C ALA A 206 11.10 -4.63 -15.59
N ARG A 207 11.29 -3.54 -16.37
CA ARG A 207 12.22 -2.47 -16.00
C ARG A 207 11.76 -1.73 -14.73
N ALA A 208 10.47 -1.48 -14.58
CA ALA A 208 9.90 -0.84 -13.40
C ALA A 208 10.11 -1.68 -12.14
N GLU A 209 9.90 -3.00 -12.20
CA GLU A 209 10.16 -3.93 -11.09
C GLU A 209 11.64 -3.89 -10.65
N GLU A 210 12.57 -3.97 -11.60
CA GLU A 210 14.01 -3.88 -11.31
C GLU A 210 14.40 -2.55 -10.62
N GLN A 211 13.86 -1.44 -11.12
CA GLN A 211 14.13 -0.11 -10.57
C GLN A 211 13.51 0.06 -9.19
N LEU A 212 12.24 -0.33 -9.02
CA LEU A 212 11.54 -0.23 -7.75
C LEU A 212 12.22 -1.12 -6.70
N TRP A 213 12.62 -2.34 -7.05
CA TRP A 213 13.32 -3.23 -6.13
C TRP A 213 14.61 -2.63 -5.57
N LYS A 214 15.41 -1.97 -6.41
CA LYS A 214 16.61 -1.26 -5.97
C LYS A 214 16.24 -0.06 -5.08
N LYS A 215 15.28 0.75 -5.53
CA LYS A 215 14.81 1.94 -4.80
C LYS A 215 14.29 1.62 -3.40
N MET A 216 13.51 0.55 -3.24
CA MET A 216 12.97 0.13 -1.94
C MET A 216 14.07 -0.28 -0.97
N GLN A 217 15.09 -1.01 -1.44
CA GLN A 217 16.22 -1.38 -0.61
C GLN A 217 17.01 -0.16 -0.15
N GLU A 218 17.27 0.80 -1.06
CA GLU A 218 17.93 2.07 -0.72
C GLU A 218 17.12 2.85 0.31
N PHE A 219 15.81 2.98 0.08
CA PHE A 219 14.88 3.66 0.97
C PHE A 219 14.88 3.05 2.37
N PHE A 220 14.70 1.74 2.49
CA PHE A 220 14.71 1.07 3.80
C PHE A 220 16.08 1.17 4.49
N ARG A 221 17.21 1.02 3.76
CA ARG A 221 18.56 1.18 4.35
C ARG A 221 18.79 2.61 4.87
N LYS A 222 18.27 3.61 4.16
CA LYS A 222 18.39 5.03 4.55
C LYS A 222 17.62 5.35 5.83
N HIS A 223 16.42 4.79 5.97
CA HIS A 223 15.47 5.20 7.00
C HIS A 223 15.36 4.25 8.20
N LEU A 224 15.77 2.98 8.06
CA LEU A 224 15.76 2.00 9.15
C LEU A 224 17.20 1.71 9.58
N LYS A 225 17.72 2.52 10.50
CA LYS A 225 19.07 2.36 11.02
C LYS A 225 19.07 1.35 12.16
N CYS A 226 20.00 0.41 12.12
CA CYS A 226 20.25 -0.45 13.27
C CYS A 226 20.97 0.37 14.33
N GLU A 227 20.39 0.44 15.53
CA GLU A 227 21.10 0.96 16.69
C GLU A 227 22.07 -0.12 17.15
N ALA A 228 23.37 0.07 16.92
CA ALA A 228 24.42 -0.89 17.30
C ALA A 228 24.52 -1.16 18.82
N ASN A 229 23.68 -0.53 19.66
CA ASN A 229 23.87 -0.42 21.10
C ASN A 229 22.84 -1.14 21.99
N ARG A 230 21.84 -1.86 21.46
CA ARG A 230 20.97 -2.69 22.33
C ARG A 230 21.66 -3.94 22.89
N ALA A 231 22.85 -4.28 22.42
CA ALA A 231 23.63 -5.43 22.90
C ALA A 231 24.45 -5.16 24.18
N ASN A 232 24.62 -3.90 24.61
CA ASN A 232 25.50 -3.55 25.74
C ASN A 232 24.76 -3.04 26.99
N ALA A 233 23.43 -3.14 27.05
CA ALA A 233 22.67 -2.64 28.20
C ALA A 233 22.38 -3.68 29.30
N ASN A 234 22.83 -4.93 29.15
CA ASN A 234 22.59 -6.01 30.12
C ASN A 234 23.83 -6.92 30.31
N LEU A 235 24.98 -6.33 30.68
CA LEU A 235 26.07 -7.05 31.33
C LEU A 235 26.56 -6.25 32.54
#